data_AF-A0A950U120-F1
#
_entry.id   AF-A0A950U120-F1
#
_cell.length_a   1.000
_cell.length_b   1.000
_cell.length_c   1.000
_cell.angle_alpha   90.00
_cell.angle_beta   90.00
_cell.angle_gamma   90.00
#
_symmetry.space_group_name_H-M   'P 1'
#
loop_
_entity.id
_entity.type
_entity.pdbx_description
1 polymer ?
#
loop_
_entity_poly.entity_id
_entity_poly.type
_entity_poly.pdbx_seq_one_letter_code
_entity_poly.pdbx_strand_id
1 'polypeptide(L)'
;NRLTDYLGADNEAPSGNYIGGSMGFRGTVETMSTDGIRHRDYLPGLTRDLRQQVCYYAILPNLLLSLHPDYMMVHTLWPEAVDKTKIICEWYFHPREIAKPDFIGDDAVEFWDKTNREDWEIVELSHAGIQSRAYTPGPYSSREELLHAFDQIVLERERATQL
;
A
#
# COMPACT_ATOMS: atom_id res chain seq x y z
N ASN A 1 0.97 8.27 -10.36
CA ASN A 1 2.43 8.45 -10.59
C ASN A 1 2.69 8.27 -12.10
N ARG A 2 3.93 8.31 -12.62
CA ARG A 2 4.30 7.94 -13.99
C ARG A 2 3.85 6.50 -14.34
N LEU A 3 3.75 5.63 -13.33
CA LEU A 3 3.49 4.20 -13.49
C LEU A 3 2.00 3.82 -13.50
N THR A 4 1.21 4.40 -12.60
CA THR A 4 -0.24 4.16 -12.47
C THR A 4 -1.03 5.44 -12.62
N ASP A 5 -2.25 5.35 -13.15
CA ASP A 5 -3.15 6.50 -13.21
C ASP A 5 -3.69 6.79 -11.80
N TYR A 6 -3.44 7.99 -11.30
CA TYR A 6 -3.93 8.43 -9.98
C TYR A 6 -5.46 8.66 -9.98
N LEU A 7 -6.09 8.63 -11.16
CA LEU A 7 -7.54 8.63 -11.34
C LEU A 7 -8.12 7.23 -11.55
N GLY A 8 -7.28 6.23 -11.79
CA GLY A 8 -7.68 4.88 -12.17
C GLY A 8 -7.70 3.89 -11.02
N ALA A 9 -7.78 4.36 -9.78
CA ALA A 9 -7.98 3.49 -8.64
C ALA A 9 -9.42 2.96 -8.63
N ASP A 10 -9.57 1.64 -8.56
CA ASP A 10 -10.84 0.95 -8.42
C ASP A 10 -10.92 0.41 -6.99
N ASN A 11 -11.60 1.16 -6.13
CA ASN A 11 -11.76 0.80 -4.72
C ASN A 11 -12.86 -0.25 -4.58
N GLU A 12 -12.57 -1.30 -3.81
CA GLU A 12 -13.59 -2.24 -3.41
C GLU A 12 -14.45 -1.67 -2.29
N ALA A 13 -15.68 -2.20 -2.15
CA ALA A 13 -16.54 -1.88 -1.02
C ALA A 13 -15.81 -2.23 0.30
N PRO A 14 -15.69 -1.28 1.26
CA PRO A 14 -15.02 -1.52 2.52
C PRO A 14 -15.61 -2.70 3.30
N SER A 15 -14.75 -3.50 3.91
CA SER A 15 -15.10 -4.58 4.82
C SER A 15 -14.68 -4.23 6.25
N GLY A 16 -15.34 -4.79 7.26
CA GLY A 16 -14.98 -4.56 8.67
C GLY A 16 -13.56 -5.05 9.06
N ASN A 17 -12.91 -5.83 8.18
CA ASN A 17 -11.58 -6.40 8.42
C ASN A 17 -10.53 -6.01 7.38
N TYR A 18 -10.93 -5.41 6.24
CA TYR A 18 -9.98 -4.93 5.25
C TYR A 18 -10.59 -3.82 4.38
N ILE A 19 -9.70 -2.97 3.86
CA ILE A 19 -10.03 -1.96 2.85
C ILE A 19 -8.96 -2.01 1.76
N GLY A 20 -9.32 -1.69 0.52
CA GLY A 20 -8.37 -1.76 -0.57
C GLY A 20 -9.00 -1.65 -1.95
N GLY A 21 -8.18 -1.92 -2.95
CA GLY A 21 -8.58 -1.84 -4.35
C GLY A 21 -7.42 -2.13 -5.29
N SER A 22 -7.63 -1.89 -6.58
CA SER A 22 -6.61 -2.06 -7.61
C SER A 22 -6.29 -0.75 -8.34
N MET A 23 -5.11 -0.72 -8.94
CA MET A 23 -4.70 0.34 -9.87
C MET A 23 -4.09 -0.29 -11.12
N GLY A 24 -4.63 0.06 -12.28
CA GLY A 24 -4.09 -0.34 -13.57
C GLY A 24 -2.77 0.37 -13.92
N PHE A 25 -1.90 -0.32 -14.64
CA PHE A 25 -0.68 0.30 -15.19
C PHE A 25 -0.99 1.22 -16.37
N ARG A 26 -0.11 2.21 -16.60
CA ARG A 26 -0.22 3.14 -17.72
C ARG A 26 0.68 2.73 -18.88
N GLY A 27 0.15 2.80 -20.10
CA GLY A 27 0.95 2.70 -21.33
C GLY A 27 1.72 1.39 -21.41
N THR A 28 3.05 1.46 -21.37
CA THR A 28 3.97 0.30 -21.50
C THR A 28 4.47 -0.21 -20.15
N VAL A 29 3.94 0.28 -19.03
CA VAL A 29 4.37 -0.13 -17.69
C VAL A 29 3.84 -1.53 -17.40
N GLU A 30 4.72 -2.38 -16.88
CA GLU A 30 4.44 -3.79 -16.62
C GLU A 30 4.45 -4.12 -15.12
N THR A 31 5.13 -3.32 -14.31
CA THR A 31 5.20 -3.47 -12.86
C THR A 31 5.57 -2.15 -12.18
N MET A 32 5.52 -2.13 -10.85
CA MET A 32 6.03 -1.02 -10.04
C MET A 32 7.52 -1.25 -9.77
N SER A 33 8.37 -0.63 -10.57
CA SER A 33 9.82 -0.65 -10.45
C SER A 33 10.38 0.72 -10.84
N THR A 34 11.68 0.94 -10.63
CA THR A 34 12.35 2.20 -11.00
C THR A 34 12.20 2.55 -12.49
N ASP A 35 12.19 1.55 -13.39
CA ASP A 35 12.03 1.73 -14.84
C ASP A 35 10.63 1.41 -15.37
N GLY A 36 9.78 0.76 -14.57
CA GLY A 36 8.43 0.31 -14.95
C GLY A 36 8.43 -0.93 -15.86
N ILE A 37 9.59 -1.55 -16.08
CA ILE A 37 9.77 -2.77 -16.89
C ILE A 37 9.82 -3.96 -15.94
N ARG A 38 9.21 -5.07 -16.37
CA ARG A 38 9.21 -6.31 -15.58
C ARG A 38 10.47 -7.13 -15.87
N HIS A 39 11.32 -7.30 -14.86
CA HIS A 39 12.54 -8.14 -14.92
C HIS A 39 12.36 -9.58 -14.43
N ARG A 40 11.20 -9.91 -13.86
CA ARG A 40 10.88 -11.21 -13.25
C ARG A 40 9.64 -11.84 -13.87
N ASP A 41 9.54 -13.16 -13.92
CA ASP A 41 8.32 -13.83 -14.39
C ASP A 41 7.07 -13.43 -13.61
N TYR A 42 5.92 -13.41 -14.31
CA TYR A 42 4.63 -13.25 -13.63
C TYR A 42 4.45 -14.36 -12.59
N LEU A 43 3.87 -14.00 -11.44
CA LEU A 43 3.47 -14.97 -10.44
C LEU A 43 2.50 -15.99 -11.06
N PRO A 44 2.61 -17.28 -10.68
CA PRO A 44 1.80 -18.34 -11.28
C PRO A 44 0.31 -18.15 -10.94
N GLY A 45 -0.56 -18.50 -11.89
CA GLY A 45 -2.02 -18.45 -11.69
C GLY A 45 -2.68 -17.10 -11.96
N LEU A 46 -1.91 -16.05 -12.24
CA LEU A 46 -2.49 -14.75 -12.58
C LEU A 46 -3.18 -14.76 -13.96
N THR A 47 -4.43 -14.28 -13.98
CA THR A 47 -5.19 -14.00 -15.20
C THR A 47 -4.54 -12.86 -16.00
N ARG A 48 -4.99 -12.63 -17.24
CA ARG A 48 -4.47 -11.52 -18.05
C ARG A 48 -4.72 -10.16 -17.37
N ASP A 49 -5.87 -9.99 -16.75
CA ASP A 49 -6.26 -8.71 -16.14
C ASP A 49 -5.43 -8.43 -14.88
N LEU A 50 -5.20 -9.46 -14.04
CA LEU A 50 -4.34 -9.35 -12.85
C LEU A 50 -2.88 -9.02 -13.19
N ARG A 51 -2.42 -9.34 -14.40
CA ARG A 51 -1.08 -8.98 -14.87
C ARG A 51 -0.95 -7.51 -15.28
N GLN A 52 -2.04 -6.76 -15.33
CA GLN A 52 -2.09 -5.38 -15.82
C GLN A 52 -2.45 -4.39 -14.71
N GLN A 53 -2.46 -4.85 -13.46
CA GLN A 53 -2.77 -4.04 -12.30
C GLN A 53 -1.91 -4.45 -11.10
N VAL A 54 -1.91 -3.57 -10.11
CA VAL A 54 -1.45 -3.84 -8.76
C VAL A 54 -2.65 -3.72 -7.82
N CYS A 55 -2.73 -4.57 -6.80
CA CYS A 55 -3.75 -4.46 -5.76
C CYS A 55 -3.13 -4.08 -4.42
N TYR A 56 -3.77 -3.18 -3.68
CA TYR A 56 -3.35 -2.76 -2.33
C TYR A 56 -4.49 -3.03 -1.35
N TYR A 57 -4.20 -3.79 -0.30
CA TYR A 57 -5.17 -4.09 0.75
C TYR A 57 -4.57 -3.84 2.13
N ALA A 58 -5.17 -2.91 2.88
CA ALA A 58 -4.95 -2.81 4.30
C ALA A 58 -5.83 -3.86 5.01
N ILE A 59 -5.19 -4.92 5.48
CA ILE A 59 -5.79 -5.99 6.28
C ILE A 59 -5.61 -5.62 7.75
N LEU A 60 -6.72 -5.34 8.42
CA LEU A 60 -6.72 -4.75 9.75
C LEU A 60 -6.35 -5.81 10.82
N PRO A 61 -5.59 -5.44 11.85
CA PRO A 61 -5.27 -4.06 12.23
C PRO A 61 -3.96 -3.48 11.68
N ASN A 62 -3.06 -4.29 11.10
CA ASN A 62 -1.66 -3.87 10.97
C ASN A 62 -0.89 -4.39 9.75
N LEU A 63 -1.58 -4.87 8.72
CA LEU A 63 -0.95 -5.42 7.54
C LEU A 63 -1.37 -4.62 6.30
N LEU A 64 -0.40 -4.14 5.52
CA LEU A 64 -0.65 -3.64 4.16
C LEU A 64 -0.04 -4.64 3.16
N LEU A 65 -0.90 -5.22 2.35
CA LEU A 65 -0.54 -6.20 1.33
C LEU A 65 -0.60 -5.55 -0.05
N SER A 66 0.55 -5.43 -0.71
CA SER A 66 0.68 -4.92 -2.07
C SER A 66 1.01 -6.07 -3.02
N LEU A 67 0.05 -6.39 -3.89
CA LEU A 67 0.10 -7.52 -4.80
C LEU A 67 0.45 -7.04 -6.20
N HIS A 68 1.71 -7.21 -6.59
CA HIS A 68 2.18 -6.92 -7.93
C HIS A 68 2.13 -8.19 -8.80
N PRO A 69 2.16 -8.05 -10.13
CA PRO A 69 2.15 -9.20 -11.03
C PRO A 69 3.36 -10.14 -10.90
N ASP A 70 4.50 -9.64 -10.43
CA ASP A 70 5.80 -10.34 -10.44
C ASP A 70 6.50 -10.40 -9.07
N TYR A 71 5.96 -9.71 -8.05
CA TYR A 71 6.42 -9.77 -6.66
C TYR A 71 5.30 -9.36 -5.69
N MET A 72 5.53 -9.51 -4.39
CA MET A 72 4.65 -8.97 -3.35
C MET A 72 5.45 -8.06 -2.43
N MET A 73 4.87 -6.95 -2.02
CA MET A 73 5.40 -6.10 -0.96
C MET A 73 4.44 -6.12 0.23
N VAL A 74 4.99 -6.33 1.41
CA VAL A 74 4.23 -6.44 2.65
C VAL A 74 4.77 -5.42 3.64
N HIS A 75 3.89 -4.61 4.21
CA HIS A 75 4.20 -3.80 5.37
C HIS A 75 3.47 -4.34 6.59
N THR A 76 4.22 -4.60 7.67
CA THR A 76 3.63 -4.87 8.98
C THR A 76 3.89 -3.71 9.92
N LEU A 77 2.83 -3.14 10.48
CA LEU A 77 2.88 -1.98 11.36
C LEU A 77 2.82 -2.44 12.82
N TRP A 78 3.71 -1.92 13.66
CA TRP A 78 3.76 -2.24 15.09
C TRP A 78 3.74 -0.94 15.89
N PRO A 79 2.65 -0.63 16.59
CA PRO A 79 2.61 0.55 17.45
C PRO A 79 3.58 0.35 18.62
N GLU A 80 4.55 1.25 18.77
CA GLU A 80 5.51 1.26 19.88
C GLU A 80 5.13 2.30 20.94
N ALA A 81 4.47 3.38 20.53
CA ALA A 81 3.90 4.42 21.37
C ALA A 81 2.73 5.10 20.66
N VAL A 82 2.07 6.06 21.31
CA VAL A 82 0.94 6.83 20.73
C VAL A 82 1.35 7.70 19.55
N ASP A 83 2.65 8.00 19.44
CA ASP A 83 3.29 8.86 18.43
C ASP A 83 4.40 8.13 17.66
N LYS A 84 4.50 6.80 17.81
CA LYS A 84 5.59 6.01 17.21
C LYS A 84 5.12 4.65 16.72
N THR A 85 5.35 4.39 15.43
CA THR A 85 5.06 3.11 14.78
C THR A 85 6.31 2.57 14.13
N LYS A 86 6.66 1.31 14.41
CA LYS A 86 7.67 0.58 13.65
C LYS A 86 7.01 -0.08 12.44
N ILE A 87 7.59 0.11 11.27
CA ILE A 87 7.13 -0.48 10.02
C ILE A 87 8.18 -1.48 9.53
N ILE A 88 7.77 -2.73 9.31
CA ILE A 88 8.60 -3.76 8.70
C ILE A 88 8.16 -3.89 7.25
N CYS A 89 9.05 -3.56 6.31
CA CYS A 89 8.81 -3.70 4.87
C CYS A 89 9.51 -4.96 4.37
N GLU A 90 8.77 -5.83 3.69
CA GLU A 90 9.28 -7.08 3.14
C GLU A 90 8.91 -7.20 1.67
N TRP A 91 9.84 -7.69 0.86
CA TRP A 91 9.63 -7.97 -0.55
C TRP A 91 9.78 -9.47 -0.78
N TYR A 92 8.76 -10.07 -1.38
CA TYR A 92 8.69 -11.49 -1.66
C TYR A 92 8.71 -11.72 -3.15
N PHE A 93 9.68 -12.52 -3.58
CA PHE A 93 9.85 -12.93 -4.97
C PHE A 93 9.65 -14.44 -5.09
N HIS A 94 9.20 -14.90 -6.25
CA HIS A 94 9.02 -16.33 -6.47
C HIS A 94 10.37 -17.06 -6.36
N PRO A 95 10.48 -18.21 -5.67
CA PRO A 95 11.76 -18.90 -5.46
C PRO A 95 12.50 -19.25 -6.75
N ARG A 96 11.77 -19.49 -7.84
CA ARG A 96 12.36 -19.73 -9.17
C ARG A 96 13.04 -18.50 -9.77
N GLU A 97 12.58 -17.29 -9.45
CA GLU A 97 13.24 -16.05 -9.86
C GLU A 97 14.50 -15.84 -9.03
N ILE A 98 14.41 -15.99 -7.70
CA ILE A 98 15.55 -15.85 -6.79
C ILE A 98 16.70 -16.81 -7.14
N ALA A 99 16.38 -18.01 -7.65
CA ALA A 99 17.37 -19.00 -8.04
C ALA A 99 18.09 -18.68 -9.37
N LYS A 100 17.65 -17.67 -10.14
CA LYS A 100 18.30 -17.27 -11.40
C LYS A 100 19.63 -16.54 -11.12
N PRO A 101 20.73 -16.83 -11.85
CA PRO A 101 22.01 -16.13 -11.68
C PRO A 101 21.94 -14.62 -11.94
N ASP A 102 20.98 -14.20 -12.76
CA ASP A 102 20.69 -12.83 -13.17
C ASP A 102 19.42 -12.27 -12.50
N PHE A 103 19.05 -12.79 -11.33
CA PHE A 103 17.92 -12.27 -10.56
C PHE A 103 18.10 -10.77 -10.27
N ILE A 104 17.07 -10.00 -10.61
CA ILE A 104 16.95 -8.58 -10.29
C ILE A 104 15.74 -8.44 -9.37
N GLY A 105 15.93 -7.91 -8.17
CA GLY A 105 14.87 -7.54 -7.22
C GLY A 105 14.98 -6.11 -6.69
N ASP A 106 16.19 -5.54 -6.75
CA ASP A 106 16.50 -4.23 -6.19
C ASP A 106 15.76 -3.08 -6.89
N ASP A 107 15.37 -3.23 -8.16
CA ASP A 107 14.53 -2.27 -8.90
C ASP A 107 13.16 -2.05 -8.24
N ALA A 108 12.58 -3.08 -7.64
CA ALA A 108 11.34 -2.98 -6.88
C ALA A 108 11.59 -2.44 -5.47
N VAL A 109 12.66 -2.88 -4.82
CA VAL A 109 13.03 -2.45 -3.46
C VAL A 109 13.38 -0.96 -3.44
N GLU A 110 14.23 -0.48 -4.35
CA GLU A 110 14.65 0.91 -4.45
C GLU A 110 13.48 1.85 -4.76
N PHE A 111 12.59 1.43 -5.67
CA PHE A 111 11.39 2.18 -5.99
C PHE A 111 10.54 2.41 -4.72
N TRP A 112 10.27 1.34 -3.97
CA TRP A 112 9.43 1.40 -2.79
C TRP A 112 10.12 1.98 -1.56
N ASP A 113 11.43 1.80 -1.36
CA ASP A 113 12.16 2.47 -0.28
C ASP A 113 12.04 3.99 -0.43
N LYS A 114 12.20 4.51 -1.66
CA LYS A 114 12.01 5.93 -1.94
C LYS A 114 10.58 6.38 -1.63
N THR A 115 9.57 5.70 -2.19
CA THR A 115 8.16 6.07 -1.98
C THR A 115 7.76 5.97 -0.51
N ASN A 116 8.20 4.93 0.20
CA ASN A 116 7.92 4.76 1.63
C ASN A 116 8.52 5.91 2.45
N ARG A 117 9.75 6.36 2.15
CA ARG A 117 10.36 7.50 2.85
C ARG A 117 9.59 8.80 2.64
N GLU A 118 9.14 9.02 1.41
CA GLU A 118 8.28 10.17 1.07
C GLU A 118 6.96 10.13 1.87
N ASP A 119 6.33 8.95 1.96
CA ASP A 119 5.10 8.77 2.75
C ASP A 119 5.34 8.98 4.26
N TRP A 120 6.44 8.47 4.81
CA TRP A 120 6.77 8.64 6.23
C TRP A 120 7.02 10.10 6.60
N GLU A 121 7.73 10.85 5.76
CA GLU A 121 7.97 12.28 5.97
C GLU A 121 6.64 13.04 6.03
N ILE A 122 5.70 12.74 5.12
CA ILE A 122 4.36 13.34 5.12
C ILE A 122 3.60 12.99 6.40
N VAL A 123 3.62 11.71 6.83
CA VAL A 123 2.95 11.27 8.06
C VAL A 123 3.51 11.97 9.30
N GLU A 124 4.83 12.12 9.40
CA GLU A 124 5.48 12.83 10.51
C GLU A 124 5.08 14.31 10.55
N LEU A 125 5.06 14.97 9.39
CA LEU A 125 4.60 16.36 9.26
C LEU A 125 3.11 16.51 9.62
N SER A 126 2.26 15.59 9.15
CA SER A 126 0.84 15.55 9.50
C SER A 126 0.64 15.38 11.00
N HIS A 127 1.37 14.45 11.63
CA HIS A 127 1.30 14.24 13.07
C HIS A 127 1.69 15.52 13.83
N ALA A 128 2.80 16.17 13.46
CA ALA A 128 3.25 17.42 14.07
C ALA A 128 2.19 18.54 13.94
N GLY A 129 1.50 18.63 12.80
CA GLY A 129 0.40 19.58 12.58
C GLY A 129 -0.82 19.30 13.46
N ILE A 130 -1.20 18.02 13.61
CA ILE A 130 -2.35 17.57 14.41
C ILE A 130 -2.16 17.88 15.91
N GLN A 131 -0.92 17.89 16.41
CA GLN A 131 -0.61 18.24 17.80
C GLN A 131 -0.86 19.73 18.13
N SER A 132 -1.07 20.59 17.12
CA SER A 132 -1.34 22.01 17.34
C SER A 132 -2.72 22.24 17.98
N ARG A 133 -2.79 23.13 18.96
CA ARG A 133 -4.08 23.57 19.56
C ARG A 133 -5.02 24.26 18.56
N ALA A 134 -4.49 24.75 17.44
CA ALA A 134 -5.27 25.38 16.38
C ALA A 134 -5.82 24.36 15.37
N TYR A 135 -5.39 23.09 15.44
CA TYR A 135 -5.88 22.04 14.56
C TYR A 135 -7.36 21.76 14.83
N THR A 136 -8.12 21.55 13.76
CA THR A 136 -9.48 21.04 13.79
C THR A 136 -9.63 20.10 12.59
N PRO A 137 -10.21 18.90 12.74
CA PRO A 137 -10.40 17.97 11.64
C PRO A 137 -11.17 18.62 10.48
N GLY A 138 -10.64 18.47 9.27
CA GLY A 138 -11.31 18.86 8.03
C GLY A 138 -12.20 17.74 7.48
N PRO A 139 -13.09 18.05 6.52
CA PRO A 139 -13.84 17.01 5.82
C PRO A 139 -12.92 16.19 4.90
N TYR A 140 -13.22 14.90 4.76
CA TYR A 140 -12.63 14.08 3.70
C TYR A 140 -13.03 14.58 2.32
N SER A 141 -12.12 14.47 1.37
CA SER A 141 -12.43 14.62 -0.05
C SER A 141 -13.22 13.41 -0.57
N SER A 142 -13.85 13.56 -1.73
CA SER A 142 -14.53 12.45 -2.42
C SER A 142 -13.60 11.31 -2.86
N ARG A 143 -12.27 11.47 -2.69
CA ARG A 143 -11.25 10.46 -3.02
C ARG A 143 -10.74 9.70 -1.80
N GLU A 144 -11.16 10.09 -0.61
CA GLU A 144 -10.69 9.53 0.66
C GLU A 144 -11.73 8.62 1.29
N GLU A 145 -12.57 7.98 0.47
CA GLU A 145 -13.65 7.10 0.95
C GLU A 145 -13.11 5.92 1.79
N LEU A 146 -11.96 5.35 1.41
CA LEU A 146 -11.33 4.28 2.18
C LEU A 146 -10.77 4.77 3.52
N LEU A 147 -10.27 6.01 3.58
CA LEU A 147 -9.83 6.61 4.85
C LEU A 147 -11.02 6.89 5.76
N HIS A 148 -12.12 7.42 5.20
CA HIS A 148 -13.35 7.59 5.94
C HIS A 148 -13.90 6.26 6.48
N ALA A 149 -13.86 5.19 5.67
CA ALA A 149 -14.27 3.86 6.07
C ALA A 149 -13.38 3.28 7.18
N PHE A 150 -12.06 3.50 7.11
CA PHE A 150 -11.12 3.12 8.16
C PHE A 150 -11.50 3.78 9.51
N ASP A 151 -11.76 5.09 9.50
CA ASP A 151 -12.18 5.81 10.70
C ASP A 151 -13.50 5.25 11.27
N GLN A 152 -14.47 4.90 10.43
CA GLN A 152 -15.70 4.25 10.89
C GLN A 152 -15.43 2.89 11.56
N ILE A 153 -14.57 2.06 10.96
CA ILE A 153 -14.21 0.75 11.53
C ILE A 153 -13.55 0.91 12.89
N VAL A 154 -12.64 1.88 13.05
CA VAL A 154 -12.00 2.17 14.34
C VAL A 154 -13.04 2.60 15.37
N LEU A 155 -13.92 3.56 15.03
CA LEU A 155 -14.98 4.03 15.93
C LEU A 155 -15.93 2.92 16.37
N GLU A 156 -16.30 2.00 15.46
CA GLU A 156 -17.13 0.84 15.79
C GLU A 156 -16.44 -0.11 16.77
N ARG A 157 -15.16 -0.40 16.56
CA ARG A 157 -14.36 -1.26 17.46
C ARG A 157 -14.18 -0.65 18.84
N GLU A 158 -13.90 0.65 18.92
CA GLU A 158 -13.78 1.37 20.20
C GLU A 158 -15.09 1.34 20.98
N ARG A 159 -16.24 1.55 20.30
CA ARG A 159 -17.57 1.45 20.93
C ARG A 159 -17.87 0.04 21.44
N ALA A 160 -17.50 -0.99 20.68
CA ALA A 160 -17.71 -2.38 21.08
C ALA A 160 -16.85 -2.81 22.28
N THR A 161 -15.67 -2.21 22.46
CA THR A 161 -14.73 -2.55 23.54
C THR A 161 -15.09 -1.85 24.87
N GLN A 162 -15.98 -0.84 24.83
CA GLN A 162 -16.45 -0.09 26.01
C GLN A 162 -17.69 -0.72 26.69
N LEU A 163 -18.19 -1.84 26.18
CA LEU A 163 -19.30 -2.64 26.74
C LEU A 163 -18.78 -3.91 27.42
#